data_AF-A0A7V4L9F3-F1
#
_entry.id   AF-A0A7V4L9F3-F1
#
_cell.length_a   1.000
_cell.length_b   1.000
_cell.length_c   1.000
_cell.angle_alpha   90.00
_cell.angle_beta   90.00
_cell.angle_gamma   90.00
#
_symmetry.space_group_name_H-M   'P 1'
#
loop_
_entity.id
_entity.type
_entity.pdbx_description
1 polymer ?
#
loop_
_entity_poly.entity_id
_entity_poly.type
_entity_poly.pdbx_seq_one_letter_code
_entity_poly.pdbx_strand_id
1 'polypeptide(L)'
;MSDYFGDLVLINNVLPKRRWEYTLIAPAQRSFYFNQPRVSGLVRHQERRDAEVVTRWAVNGVGRVDVEPAMPGITEVAPYLHISTYRDWQDVGRWYWGLVADSLKNDAGVEKVATDVTAGLHDPTDKVRALHRFIIEKTRYVGLEFGIHGYKPYSVSQVLSRRFGDCKDKALLLVALLRAVDIPADLVLLRTRRAGAVDPEPASLAVFDHAIVYVPSMDLYLDGTAEFAGMAELPIQDQGVMVLRVGQDETTLTRTPVFPASANRAEREWKVALERDGSGHVDESVTIKGQAAQEWRLHYQTPGERRERYAKVWNNRNVGSRLESVSMPGVEDPNLPVRVRARAWVPNLAQPQDRGEIHLPMSSREPDLTQTYARLGTRRWPLVLGFPWQHEEVLHYRFADGLRLVRTPGSRHLTSPFGRFDVVVNVAEDGRSAEVRSLLSVERDRIQPSEYMAFRAFLRQVDNLLGQPLVVAEEQTAGMGRLQRRWEAPMAQALLVSLILKNEHLPS
;
A
#
# COMPACT_ATOMS: atom_id res chain seq x y z
N MET A 1 1.12 -36.16 18.93
CA MET A 1 1.41 -35.00 18.05
C MET A 1 1.20 -35.28 16.55
N SER A 2 0.97 -36.53 16.10
CA SER A 2 0.84 -36.92 14.67
C SER A 2 -0.57 -36.82 14.05
N ASP A 3 -1.50 -36.12 14.69
CA ASP A 3 -2.93 -36.17 14.31
C ASP A 3 -3.43 -34.95 13.50
N TYR A 4 -2.52 -34.20 12.88
CA TYR A 4 -2.88 -33.15 11.94
C TYR A 4 -2.44 -33.50 10.51
N PHE A 5 -3.38 -33.38 9.58
CA PHE A 5 -3.13 -33.23 8.15
C PHE A 5 -4.01 -32.08 7.65
N GLY A 6 -3.40 -31.20 6.88
CA GLY A 6 -4.08 -30.14 6.16
C GLY A 6 -3.29 -29.77 4.92
N ASP A 7 -3.97 -29.49 3.82
CA ASP A 7 -3.35 -29.18 2.54
C ASP A 7 -4.24 -28.25 1.71
N LEU A 8 -3.64 -27.29 1.03
CA LEU A 8 -4.31 -26.39 0.10
C LEU A 8 -3.55 -26.38 -1.21
N VAL A 9 -4.16 -26.96 -2.24
CA VAL A 9 -3.53 -27.13 -3.55
C VAL A 9 -4.34 -26.41 -4.62
N LEU A 10 -3.65 -25.57 -5.38
CA LEU A 10 -4.22 -24.88 -6.53
C LEU A 10 -4.51 -25.89 -7.67
N ILE A 11 -5.79 -25.99 -8.04
CA ILE A 11 -6.22 -26.75 -9.22
C ILE A 11 -5.74 -26.01 -10.47
N ASN A 12 -5.90 -24.69 -10.48
CA ASN A 12 -5.49 -23.82 -11.57
C ASN A 12 -4.37 -22.86 -11.14
N ASN A 13 -3.50 -22.45 -12.07
CA ASN A 13 -2.51 -21.40 -11.87
C ASN A 13 -2.31 -20.60 -13.17
N VAL A 14 -1.19 -19.90 -13.30
CA VAL A 14 -0.87 -19.11 -14.51
C VAL A 14 -0.52 -19.97 -15.74
N LEU A 15 -0.40 -21.29 -15.55
CA LEU A 15 -0.14 -22.25 -16.63
C LEU A 15 -1.39 -23.11 -16.85
N PRO A 16 -1.79 -23.36 -18.10
CA PRO A 16 -2.87 -24.30 -18.37
C PRO A 16 -2.43 -25.73 -18.01
N LYS A 17 -3.34 -26.56 -17.54
CA LYS A 17 -3.10 -27.97 -17.25
C LYS A 17 -3.98 -28.84 -18.13
N ARG A 18 -3.37 -29.73 -18.92
CA ARG A 18 -4.10 -30.75 -19.68
C ARG A 18 -4.89 -31.67 -18.74
N ARG A 19 -4.30 -32.03 -17.61
CA ARG A 19 -4.90 -32.82 -16.54
C ARG A 19 -4.33 -32.37 -15.20
N TRP A 20 -5.21 -32.14 -14.24
CA TRP A 20 -4.84 -31.98 -12.83
C TRP A 20 -5.44 -33.13 -12.05
N GLU A 21 -4.66 -33.66 -11.12
CA GLU A 21 -5.09 -34.77 -10.28
C GLU A 21 -4.47 -34.66 -8.88
N TYR A 22 -5.27 -34.99 -7.88
CA TYR A 22 -4.84 -35.11 -6.50
C TYR A 22 -5.38 -36.42 -5.93
N THR A 23 -4.53 -37.19 -5.25
CA THR A 23 -4.91 -38.44 -4.59
C THR A 23 -4.54 -38.37 -3.11
N LEU A 24 -5.57 -38.47 -2.26
CA LEU A 24 -5.41 -38.66 -0.82
C LEU A 24 -5.55 -40.15 -0.51
N ILE A 25 -4.49 -40.73 0.05
CA ILE A 25 -4.50 -42.08 0.61
C ILE A 25 -4.45 -41.92 2.12
N ALA A 26 -5.49 -42.37 2.83
CA ALA A 26 -5.61 -42.13 4.26
C ALA A 26 -6.18 -43.35 5.01
N PRO A 27 -5.88 -43.52 6.31
CA PRO A 27 -6.47 -44.58 7.12
C PRO A 27 -8.01 -44.46 7.18
N ALA A 28 -8.72 -45.58 7.03
CA ALA A 28 -10.19 -45.61 6.96
C ALA A 28 -10.89 -45.13 8.24
N GLN A 29 -10.20 -45.20 9.38
CA GLN A 29 -10.68 -44.72 10.67
C GLN A 29 -10.60 -43.20 10.83
N ARG A 30 -9.92 -42.49 9.91
CA ARG A 30 -9.67 -41.06 10.03
C ARG A 30 -10.62 -40.26 9.15
N SER A 31 -11.23 -39.25 9.75
CA SER A 31 -12.13 -38.33 9.04
C SER A 31 -11.35 -37.22 8.35
N PHE A 32 -11.79 -36.87 7.14
CA PHE A 32 -11.26 -35.74 6.38
C PHE A 32 -12.41 -34.87 5.88
N TYR A 33 -12.14 -33.58 5.87
CA TYR A 33 -13.03 -32.51 5.43
C TYR A 33 -12.42 -31.82 4.22
N PHE A 34 -13.26 -31.43 3.28
CA PHE A 34 -12.84 -30.84 2.01
C PHE A 34 -13.75 -29.68 1.66
N ASN A 35 -13.19 -28.66 1.01
CA ASN A 35 -14.02 -27.67 0.34
C ASN A 35 -14.69 -28.27 -0.91
N GLN A 36 -15.57 -27.49 -1.54
CA GLN A 36 -16.06 -27.76 -2.89
C GLN A 36 -15.31 -26.86 -3.88
N PRO A 37 -14.32 -27.37 -4.63
CA PRO A 37 -13.56 -26.53 -5.55
C PRO A 37 -14.44 -25.95 -6.66
N ARG A 38 -14.27 -24.65 -6.93
CA ARG A 38 -15.06 -23.90 -7.93
C ARG A 38 -14.53 -24.12 -9.34
N VAL A 39 -14.59 -25.36 -9.84
CA VAL A 39 -14.14 -25.74 -11.19
C VAL A 39 -15.12 -26.73 -11.85
N SER A 40 -15.45 -26.48 -13.11
CA SER A 40 -16.32 -27.36 -13.89
C SER A 40 -15.63 -28.66 -14.29
N GLY A 41 -16.35 -29.78 -14.26
CA GLY A 41 -15.84 -31.07 -14.73
C GLY A 41 -14.88 -31.77 -13.75
N LEU A 42 -14.81 -31.32 -12.50
CA LEU A 42 -14.09 -32.02 -11.44
C LEU A 42 -14.81 -33.32 -11.08
N VAL A 43 -14.11 -34.44 -11.21
CA VAL A 43 -14.58 -35.75 -10.80
C VAL A 43 -13.90 -36.13 -9.50
N ARG A 44 -14.69 -36.58 -8.52
CA ARG A 44 -14.21 -37.18 -7.27
C ARG A 44 -14.57 -38.66 -7.25
N HIS A 45 -13.58 -39.53 -7.14
CA HIS A 45 -13.75 -40.96 -6.91
C HIS A 45 -13.21 -41.32 -5.54
N GLN A 46 -13.93 -42.16 -4.80
CA GLN A 46 -13.47 -42.67 -3.51
C GLN A 46 -13.65 -44.18 -3.49
N GLU A 47 -12.62 -44.88 -3.03
CA GLU A 47 -12.65 -46.32 -2.84
C GLU A 47 -12.01 -46.69 -1.51
N ARG A 48 -12.52 -47.76 -0.90
CA ARG A 48 -11.96 -48.31 0.32
C ARG A 48 -11.11 -49.54 -0.04
N ARG A 49 -9.87 -49.55 0.44
CA ARG A 49 -8.90 -50.64 0.26
C ARG A 49 -8.44 -51.10 1.65
N ASP A 50 -9.08 -52.14 2.17
CA ASP A 50 -8.80 -52.68 3.51
C ASP A 50 -8.81 -51.60 4.63
N ALA A 51 -7.62 -51.24 5.11
CA ALA A 51 -7.39 -50.26 6.17
C ALA A 51 -7.31 -48.80 5.66
N GLU A 52 -7.39 -48.58 4.35
CA GLU A 52 -7.23 -47.27 3.72
C GLU A 52 -8.48 -46.84 2.94
N VAL A 53 -8.66 -45.54 2.81
CA VAL A 53 -9.58 -44.89 1.89
C VAL A 53 -8.77 -44.05 0.92
N VAL A 54 -8.91 -44.35 -0.37
CA VAL A 54 -8.26 -43.63 -1.46
C VAL A 54 -9.29 -42.69 -2.07
N THR A 55 -9.06 -41.38 -1.96
CA THR A 55 -9.90 -40.34 -2.57
C THR A 55 -9.12 -39.63 -3.65
N ARG A 56 -9.63 -39.65 -4.89
CA ARG A 56 -9.01 -39.04 -6.07
C ARG A 56 -9.89 -37.95 -6.62
N TRP A 57 -9.31 -36.77 -6.83
CA TRP A 57 -9.91 -35.68 -7.59
C TRP A 57 -9.17 -35.54 -8.91
N ALA A 58 -9.90 -35.43 -10.01
CA ALA A 58 -9.33 -35.23 -11.33
C ALA A 58 -10.17 -34.27 -12.16
N VAL A 59 -9.50 -33.40 -12.91
CA VAL A 59 -10.12 -32.53 -13.91
C VAL A 59 -9.22 -32.43 -15.14
N ASN A 60 -9.81 -32.47 -16.32
CA ASN A 60 -9.12 -32.31 -17.60
C ASN A 60 -9.34 -30.89 -18.13
N GLY A 61 -8.36 -30.36 -18.86
CA GLY A 61 -8.49 -29.08 -19.57
C GLY A 61 -8.70 -27.89 -18.64
N VAL A 62 -7.87 -27.74 -17.60
CA VAL A 62 -7.90 -26.56 -16.74
C VAL A 62 -7.21 -25.41 -17.47
N GLY A 63 -7.99 -24.41 -17.91
CA GLY A 63 -7.46 -23.20 -18.54
C GLY A 63 -6.70 -22.34 -17.53
N ARG A 64 -5.75 -21.51 -17.99
CA ARG A 64 -4.93 -20.67 -17.12
C ARG A 64 -5.73 -19.53 -16.45
N VAL A 65 -5.20 -19.01 -15.36
CA VAL A 65 -5.59 -17.69 -14.82
C VAL A 65 -4.92 -16.59 -15.65
N ASP A 66 -5.71 -15.66 -16.19
CA ASP A 66 -5.17 -14.47 -16.83
C ASP A 66 -4.72 -13.47 -15.75
N VAL A 67 -3.43 -13.16 -15.73
CA VAL A 67 -2.82 -12.27 -14.74
C VAL A 67 -3.08 -10.82 -15.09
N GLU A 68 -3.54 -10.04 -14.12
CA GLU A 68 -3.66 -8.59 -14.22
C GLU A 68 -2.80 -7.92 -13.12
N PRO A 69 -2.15 -6.76 -13.38
CA PRO A 69 -1.46 -6.01 -12.34
C PRO A 69 -2.40 -5.70 -11.17
N ALA A 70 -1.92 -5.90 -9.95
CA ALA A 70 -2.68 -5.66 -8.72
C ALA A 70 -4.05 -6.37 -8.66
N MET A 71 -4.16 -7.56 -9.26
CA MET A 71 -5.27 -8.48 -9.00
C MET A 71 -5.22 -9.05 -7.57
N PRO A 72 -6.29 -9.67 -7.06
CA PRO A 72 -6.28 -10.31 -5.75
C PRO A 72 -5.32 -11.50 -5.69
N GLY A 73 -5.06 -11.99 -4.48
CA GLY A 73 -4.24 -13.18 -4.29
C GLY A 73 -4.83 -14.40 -4.99
N ILE A 74 -3.97 -15.35 -5.35
CA ILE A 74 -4.28 -16.41 -6.32
C ILE A 74 -5.50 -17.25 -5.92
N THR A 75 -5.73 -17.49 -4.63
CA THR A 75 -6.89 -18.29 -4.16
C THR A 75 -8.24 -17.63 -4.34
N GLU A 76 -8.30 -16.32 -4.59
CA GLU A 76 -9.56 -15.62 -4.91
C GLU A 76 -9.95 -15.74 -6.38
N VAL A 77 -8.97 -16.03 -7.26
CA VAL A 77 -9.16 -16.04 -8.72
C VAL A 77 -8.97 -17.42 -9.34
N ALA A 78 -8.41 -18.37 -8.58
CA ALA A 78 -8.11 -19.72 -9.02
C ALA A 78 -8.82 -20.74 -8.14
N PRO A 79 -9.45 -21.78 -8.72
CA PRO A 79 -9.96 -22.90 -7.93
C PRO A 79 -8.83 -23.64 -7.21
N TYR A 80 -9.14 -24.06 -5.99
CA TYR A 80 -8.24 -24.83 -5.12
C TYR A 80 -9.00 -25.97 -4.44
N LEU A 81 -8.27 -27.04 -4.13
CA LEU A 81 -8.71 -28.09 -3.23
C LEU A 81 -8.11 -27.81 -1.86
N HIS A 82 -8.96 -27.71 -0.84
CA HIS A 82 -8.56 -27.55 0.56
C HIS A 82 -9.02 -28.77 1.33
N ILE A 83 -8.10 -29.39 2.06
CA ILE A 83 -8.28 -30.63 2.82
C ILE A 83 -7.85 -30.40 4.25
N SER A 84 -8.60 -30.96 5.20
CA SER A 84 -8.19 -31.00 6.60
C SER A 84 -8.70 -32.25 7.31
N THR A 85 -8.04 -32.59 8.41
CA THR A 85 -8.50 -33.58 9.39
C THR A 85 -9.36 -32.96 10.49
N TYR A 86 -9.37 -31.63 10.58
CA TYR A 86 -10.20 -30.89 11.52
C TYR A 86 -11.43 -30.29 10.85
N ARG A 87 -12.55 -30.34 11.58
CA ARG A 87 -13.82 -29.76 11.14
C ARG A 87 -13.84 -28.27 11.42
N ASP A 88 -13.44 -27.88 12.63
CA ASP A 88 -13.58 -26.53 13.15
C ASP A 88 -12.26 -25.95 13.66
N TRP A 89 -12.29 -24.63 13.85
CA TRP A 89 -11.13 -23.86 14.28
C TRP A 89 -10.76 -24.07 15.75
N GLN A 90 -11.66 -24.57 16.59
CA GLN A 90 -11.36 -24.86 17.99
C GLN A 90 -10.45 -26.09 18.11
N ASP A 91 -10.69 -27.13 17.32
CA ASP A 91 -9.79 -28.28 17.22
C ASP A 91 -8.40 -27.88 16.71
N VAL A 92 -8.34 -27.08 15.65
CA VAL A 92 -7.08 -26.54 15.11
C VAL A 92 -6.32 -25.76 16.17
N GLY A 93 -7.01 -24.87 16.88
CA GLY A 93 -6.45 -24.04 17.95
C GLY A 93 -5.91 -24.85 19.11
N ARG A 94 -6.69 -25.81 19.64
CA ARG A 94 -6.23 -26.72 20.70
C ARG A 94 -5.00 -27.51 20.29
N TRP A 95 -5.00 -28.06 19.07
CA TRP A 95 -3.85 -28.80 18.56
C TRP A 95 -2.61 -27.90 18.44
N TYR A 96 -2.78 -26.70 17.87
CA TYR A 96 -1.68 -25.77 17.68
C TYR A 96 -1.14 -25.24 19.01
N TRP A 97 -2.00 -24.92 19.96
CA TRP A 97 -1.60 -24.52 21.31
C TRP A 97 -0.77 -25.63 21.98
N GLY A 98 -1.22 -26.88 21.91
CA GLY A 98 -0.47 -28.03 22.42
C GLY A 98 0.90 -28.24 21.75
N LEU A 99 1.09 -27.74 20.53
CA LEU A 99 2.36 -27.77 19.81
C LEU A 99 3.33 -26.66 20.28
N VAL A 100 2.81 -25.47 20.60
CA VAL A 100 3.62 -24.26 20.86
C VAL A 100 3.79 -23.91 22.34
N ALA A 101 2.92 -24.40 23.23
CA ALA A 101 2.90 -24.02 24.65
C ALA A 101 4.25 -24.27 25.36
N ASP A 102 4.92 -25.39 25.06
CA ASP A 102 6.25 -25.67 25.63
C ASP A 102 7.33 -24.70 25.11
N SER A 103 7.22 -24.25 23.86
CA SER A 103 8.15 -23.28 23.28
C SER A 103 7.98 -21.88 23.90
N LEU A 104 6.83 -21.58 24.51
CA LEU A 104 6.51 -20.28 25.11
C LEU A 104 7.02 -20.13 26.55
N LYS A 105 7.44 -21.22 27.21
CA LYS A 105 7.90 -21.17 28.60
C LYS A 105 9.09 -20.22 28.74
N ASN A 106 8.91 -19.19 29.57
CA ASN A 106 9.94 -18.22 29.88
C ASN A 106 11.03 -18.83 30.78
N ASP A 107 12.23 -18.30 30.65
CA ASP A 107 13.29 -18.45 31.65
C ASP A 107 13.68 -17.08 32.23
N ALA A 108 14.59 -17.08 33.21
CA ALA A 108 15.10 -15.87 33.83
C ALA A 108 15.75 -14.90 32.82
N GLY A 109 16.25 -15.38 31.68
CA GLY A 109 16.82 -14.54 30.63
C GLY A 109 15.75 -13.74 29.87
N VAL A 110 14.63 -14.38 29.54
CA VAL A 110 13.47 -13.71 28.91
C VAL A 110 12.87 -12.67 29.85
N GLU A 111 12.65 -13.02 31.13
CA GLU A 111 12.11 -12.11 32.15
C GLU A 111 13.03 -10.90 32.38
N LYS A 112 14.34 -11.14 32.45
CA LYS A 112 15.33 -10.06 32.58
C LYS A 112 15.29 -9.11 31.39
N VAL A 113 15.26 -9.62 30.15
CA VAL A 113 15.19 -8.76 28.96
C VAL A 113 13.91 -7.94 28.96
N ALA A 114 12.77 -8.55 29.29
CA ALA A 114 11.50 -7.83 29.35
C ALA A 114 11.55 -6.69 30.38
N THR A 115 12.09 -6.96 31.58
CA THR A 115 12.27 -5.97 32.65
C THR A 115 13.25 -4.86 32.25
N ASP A 116 14.40 -5.21 31.68
CA ASP A 116 15.42 -4.25 31.27
C ASP A 116 14.91 -3.30 30.17
N VAL A 117 14.23 -3.84 29.15
CA VAL A 117 13.69 -3.04 28.03
C VAL A 117 12.56 -2.11 28.48
N THR A 118 11.81 -2.51 29.51
CA THR A 118 10.68 -1.74 30.06
C THR A 118 11.04 -0.93 31.30
N ALA A 119 12.31 -0.89 31.69
CA ALA A 119 12.75 -0.20 32.90
C ALA A 119 12.39 1.30 32.85
N GLY A 120 11.71 1.78 33.89
CA GLY A 120 11.23 3.17 33.98
C GLY A 120 10.00 3.49 33.14
N LEU A 121 9.46 2.54 32.38
CA LEU A 121 8.20 2.71 31.63
C LEU A 121 7.02 2.30 32.50
N HIS A 122 6.06 3.22 32.68
CA HIS A 122 4.87 2.98 33.49
C HIS A 122 3.62 2.71 32.63
N ASP A 123 3.48 3.40 31.49
CA ASP A 123 2.37 3.19 30.57
C ASP A 123 2.54 1.83 29.84
N PRO A 124 1.54 0.93 29.89
CA PRO A 124 1.55 -0.30 29.09
C PRO A 124 1.84 -0.06 27.61
N THR A 125 1.34 1.03 27.04
CA THR A 125 1.54 1.41 25.63
C THR A 125 3.02 1.62 25.32
N ASP A 126 3.74 2.27 26.22
CA ASP A 126 5.18 2.51 26.07
C ASP A 126 5.98 1.22 26.20
N LYS A 127 5.56 0.32 27.11
CA LYS A 127 6.17 -1.02 27.24
C LYS A 127 5.99 -1.85 25.97
N VAL A 128 4.78 -1.89 25.41
CA VAL A 128 4.50 -2.59 24.14
C VAL A 128 5.36 -2.02 23.02
N ARG A 129 5.44 -0.68 22.91
CA ARG A 129 6.26 -0.01 21.90
C ARG A 129 7.73 -0.37 22.02
N ALA A 130 8.27 -0.37 23.24
CA ALA A 130 9.66 -0.69 23.51
C ALA A 130 9.99 -2.16 23.20
N LEU A 131 9.12 -3.09 23.57
CA LEU A 131 9.29 -4.52 23.32
C LEU A 131 9.13 -4.87 21.84
N HIS A 132 8.16 -4.28 21.14
CA HIS A 132 8.02 -4.42 19.69
C HIS A 132 9.26 -3.90 18.97
N ARG A 133 9.72 -2.69 19.32
CA ARG A 133 10.98 -2.10 18.82
C ARG A 133 12.18 -3.01 19.06
N PHE A 134 12.30 -3.57 20.25
CA PHE A 134 13.36 -4.52 20.58
C PHE A 134 13.36 -5.74 19.64
N ILE A 135 12.18 -6.30 19.35
CA ILE A 135 12.06 -7.47 18.48
C ILE A 135 12.46 -7.16 17.04
N ILE A 136 12.02 -6.03 16.49
CA ILE A 136 12.35 -5.65 15.11
C ILE A 136 13.83 -5.25 14.95
N GLU A 137 14.45 -4.62 15.96
CA GLU A 137 15.85 -4.17 15.87
C GLU A 137 16.88 -5.24 16.28
N LYS A 138 16.53 -6.12 17.24
CA LYS A 138 17.49 -7.05 17.88
C LYS A 138 17.30 -8.52 17.51
N THR A 139 16.34 -8.84 16.64
CA THR A 139 16.11 -10.21 16.18
C THR A 139 15.96 -10.27 14.67
N ARG A 140 16.95 -10.83 13.96
CA ARG A 140 16.97 -10.89 12.50
C ARG A 140 15.99 -11.93 11.95
N TYR A 141 15.33 -11.64 10.84
CA TYR A 141 14.48 -12.61 10.16
C TYR A 141 15.31 -13.68 9.43
N VAL A 142 15.09 -14.96 9.72
CA VAL A 142 15.71 -16.11 9.02
C VAL A 142 14.67 -17.23 8.90
N GLY A 143 14.26 -17.57 7.68
CA GLY A 143 13.27 -18.62 7.39
C GLY A 143 13.81 -20.03 7.68
N LEU A 144 13.38 -20.65 8.78
CA LEU A 144 13.81 -21.98 9.23
C LEU A 144 12.61 -22.93 9.33
N GLU A 145 12.00 -23.23 8.19
CA GLU A 145 10.69 -23.90 8.10
C GLU A 145 10.78 -25.40 7.78
N PHE A 146 11.79 -26.09 8.32
CA PHE A 146 12.05 -27.50 7.99
C PHE A 146 11.24 -28.46 8.85
N GLY A 147 10.50 -29.38 8.22
CA GLY A 147 9.76 -30.43 8.89
C GLY A 147 8.71 -29.87 9.86
N ILE A 148 8.75 -30.31 11.12
CA ILE A 148 7.81 -29.81 12.15
C ILE A 148 7.97 -28.31 12.41
N HIS A 149 9.16 -27.74 12.16
CA HIS A 149 9.40 -26.31 12.28
C HIS A 149 8.78 -25.48 11.16
N GLY A 150 8.06 -26.10 10.22
CA GLY A 150 7.07 -25.36 9.42
C GLY A 150 5.92 -24.83 10.29
N TYR A 151 5.55 -25.54 11.36
CA TYR A 151 4.45 -25.18 12.25
C TYR A 151 4.91 -24.78 13.67
N LYS A 152 5.89 -25.51 14.22
CA LYS A 152 6.36 -25.35 15.59
C LYS A 152 7.50 -24.32 15.68
N PRO A 153 7.35 -23.23 16.44
CA PRO A 153 8.45 -22.31 16.71
C PRO A 153 9.50 -22.94 17.63
N TYR A 154 10.74 -22.47 17.52
CA TYR A 154 11.80 -22.76 18.50
C TYR A 154 11.44 -22.16 19.86
N SER A 155 12.08 -22.62 20.94
CA SER A 155 11.81 -22.06 22.27
C SER A 155 12.20 -20.58 22.33
N VAL A 156 11.42 -19.78 23.06
CA VAL A 156 11.66 -18.33 23.17
C VAL A 156 13.06 -18.01 23.72
N SER A 157 13.57 -18.81 24.67
CA SER A 157 14.95 -18.75 25.16
C SER A 157 15.99 -18.93 24.07
N GLN A 158 15.79 -19.92 23.18
CA GLN A 158 16.71 -20.20 22.08
C GLN A 158 16.70 -19.06 21.05
N VAL A 159 15.51 -18.56 20.69
CA VAL A 159 15.35 -17.43 19.75
C VAL A 159 16.01 -16.17 20.32
N LEU A 160 15.77 -15.87 21.60
CA LEU A 160 16.37 -14.76 22.31
C LEU A 160 17.90 -14.87 22.34
N SER A 161 18.45 -16.05 22.64
CA SER A 161 19.89 -16.27 22.70
C SER A 161 20.56 -16.11 21.34
N ARG A 162 19.95 -16.63 20.27
CA ARG A 162 20.56 -16.63 18.92
C ARG A 162 20.31 -15.35 18.13
N ARG A 163 19.33 -14.52 18.54
CA ARG A 163 18.97 -13.24 17.90
C ARG A 163 18.52 -13.36 16.44
N PHE A 164 17.95 -14.50 16.06
CA PHE A 164 17.29 -14.69 14.77
C PHE A 164 16.15 -15.72 14.85
N GLY A 165 15.23 -15.64 13.90
CA GLY A 165 14.12 -16.59 13.74
C GLY A 165 13.17 -16.17 12.62
N ASP A 166 12.21 -17.02 12.30
CA ASP A 166 11.16 -16.68 11.33
C ASP A 166 9.94 -16.01 12.00
N CYS A 167 8.81 -15.93 11.30
CA CYS A 167 7.63 -15.19 11.76
C CYS A 167 7.06 -15.70 13.08
N LYS A 168 6.85 -17.01 13.20
CA LYS A 168 6.34 -17.64 14.43
C LYS A 168 7.33 -17.57 15.58
N ASP A 169 8.63 -17.66 15.32
CA ASP A 169 9.67 -17.50 16.34
C ASP A 169 9.64 -16.08 16.94
N LYS A 170 9.61 -15.06 16.06
CA LYS A 170 9.58 -13.65 16.47
C LYS A 170 8.26 -13.27 17.14
N ALA A 171 7.13 -13.77 16.64
CA ALA A 171 5.83 -13.57 17.24
C ALA A 171 5.75 -14.21 18.64
N LEU A 172 6.18 -15.47 18.78
CA LEU A 172 6.15 -16.16 20.06
C LEU A 172 7.08 -15.50 21.09
N LEU A 173 8.27 -15.05 20.67
CA LEU A 173 9.17 -14.31 21.56
C LEU A 173 8.55 -12.98 22.02
N LEU A 174 7.86 -12.25 21.13
CA LEU A 174 7.16 -11.02 21.53
C LEU A 174 6.02 -11.31 22.52
N VAL A 175 5.24 -12.37 22.32
CA VAL A 175 4.22 -12.82 23.28
C VAL A 175 4.85 -13.11 24.64
N ALA A 176 5.97 -13.85 24.68
CA ALA A 176 6.68 -14.17 25.91
C ALA A 176 7.16 -12.93 26.67
N LEU A 177 7.76 -11.96 25.97
CA LEU A 177 8.24 -10.71 26.56
C LEU A 177 7.10 -9.84 27.08
N LEU A 178 5.98 -9.75 26.36
CA LEU A 178 4.80 -9.00 26.80
C LEU A 178 4.19 -9.61 28.06
N ARG A 179 4.02 -10.94 28.07
CA ARG A 179 3.48 -11.66 29.24
C ARG A 179 4.40 -11.58 30.46
N ALA A 180 5.72 -11.48 30.27
CA ALA A 180 6.68 -11.32 31.37
C ALA A 180 6.57 -9.95 32.10
N VAL A 181 5.87 -8.98 31.51
CA VAL A 181 5.60 -7.66 32.13
C VAL A 181 4.10 -7.44 32.33
N ASP A 182 3.35 -8.53 32.52
CA ASP A 182 1.91 -8.56 32.81
C ASP A 182 1.02 -7.95 31.71
N ILE A 183 1.46 -8.02 30.44
CA ILE A 183 0.66 -7.61 29.28
C ILE A 183 0.17 -8.87 28.54
N PRO A 184 -1.15 -9.18 28.61
CA PRO A 184 -1.71 -10.29 27.85
C PRO A 184 -1.49 -10.12 26.35
N ALA A 185 -1.09 -11.19 25.69
CA ALA A 185 -0.86 -11.22 24.24
C ALA A 185 -1.16 -12.62 23.68
N ASP A 186 -1.74 -12.66 22.49
CA ASP A 186 -2.08 -13.87 21.76
C ASP A 186 -1.13 -14.06 20.57
N LEU A 187 -0.76 -15.31 20.29
CA LEU A 187 -0.14 -15.66 19.03
C LEU A 187 -1.21 -15.65 17.93
N VAL A 188 -0.90 -15.05 16.79
CA VAL A 188 -1.83 -14.93 15.68
C VAL A 188 -1.23 -15.59 14.46
N LEU A 189 -1.93 -16.57 13.90
CA LEU A 189 -1.62 -17.10 12.57
C LEU A 189 -2.37 -16.29 11.54
N LEU A 190 -1.68 -15.91 10.46
CA LEU A 190 -2.17 -14.95 9.49
C LEU A 190 -2.01 -15.52 8.08
N ARG A 191 -3.02 -15.28 7.24
CA ARG A 191 -2.97 -15.56 5.81
C ARG A 191 -2.74 -14.25 5.08
N THR A 192 -1.55 -14.06 4.52
CA THR A 192 -1.18 -12.80 3.89
C THR A 192 -2.07 -12.48 2.70
N ARG A 193 -2.26 -11.18 2.45
CA ARG A 193 -3.13 -10.70 1.38
C ARG A 193 -2.74 -11.25 0.00
N ARG A 194 -1.44 -11.40 -0.27
CA ARG A 194 -0.91 -12.00 -1.50
C ARG A 194 -1.39 -13.44 -1.73
N ALA A 195 -1.66 -14.20 -0.68
CA ALA A 195 -2.16 -15.57 -0.81
C ALA A 195 -3.63 -15.57 -1.28
N GLY A 196 -4.37 -14.51 -0.96
CA GLY A 196 -5.78 -14.31 -1.28
C GLY A 196 -6.71 -14.88 -0.22
N ALA A 197 -7.96 -14.44 -0.20
CA ALA A 197 -8.98 -15.00 0.68
C ALA A 197 -9.32 -16.46 0.32
N VAL A 198 -9.67 -17.25 1.34
CA VAL A 198 -10.17 -18.62 1.25
C VAL A 198 -11.49 -18.73 1.99
N ASP A 199 -12.27 -19.75 1.67
CA ASP A 199 -13.48 -20.08 2.42
C ASP A 199 -13.07 -20.50 3.85
N PRO A 200 -13.88 -20.18 4.89
CA PRO A 200 -13.51 -20.44 6.29
C PRO A 200 -13.45 -21.92 6.66
N GLU A 201 -13.94 -22.80 5.79
CA GLU A 201 -13.96 -24.24 6.00
C GLU A 201 -13.41 -25.01 4.78
N PRO A 202 -12.79 -26.19 4.99
CA PRO A 202 -12.50 -26.81 6.30
C PRO A 202 -11.45 -26.03 7.11
N ALA A 203 -11.40 -26.23 8.43
CA ALA A 203 -10.42 -25.56 9.28
C ALA A 203 -9.05 -26.23 9.19
N SER A 204 -7.98 -25.48 8.94
CA SER A 204 -6.63 -26.03 8.69
C SER A 204 -5.55 -25.01 8.96
N LEU A 205 -4.37 -25.44 9.40
CA LEU A 205 -3.20 -24.56 9.49
C LEU A 205 -2.57 -24.28 8.11
N ALA A 206 -2.87 -25.11 7.10
CA ALA A 206 -2.31 -25.00 5.76
C ALA A 206 -2.70 -23.71 5.02
N VAL A 207 -3.69 -22.97 5.53
CA VAL A 207 -4.11 -21.69 4.95
C VAL A 207 -3.29 -20.50 5.47
N PHE A 208 -2.56 -20.64 6.57
CA PHE A 208 -1.77 -19.56 7.13
C PHE A 208 -0.33 -19.64 6.62
N ASP A 209 0.25 -18.49 6.30
CA ASP A 209 1.59 -18.36 5.74
C ASP A 209 2.44 -17.29 6.48
N HIS A 210 1.91 -16.76 7.59
CA HIS A 210 2.57 -15.78 8.44
C HIS A 210 2.10 -15.90 9.90
N ALA A 211 2.84 -15.29 10.81
CA ALA A 211 2.50 -15.22 12.23
C ALA A 211 2.88 -13.87 12.85
N ILE A 212 1.96 -13.30 13.64
CA ILE A 212 2.08 -11.99 14.30
C ILE A 212 1.53 -12.08 15.74
N VAL A 213 1.41 -10.95 16.43
CA VAL A 213 0.90 -10.87 17.81
C VAL A 213 -0.35 -10.00 17.89
N TYR A 214 -1.28 -10.36 18.78
CA TYR A 214 -2.40 -9.50 19.16
C TYR A 214 -2.33 -9.14 20.65
N VAL A 215 -2.54 -7.87 20.98
CA VAL A 215 -2.57 -7.35 22.36
C VAL A 215 -4.00 -6.91 22.69
N PRO A 216 -4.80 -7.74 23.39
CA PRO A 216 -6.22 -7.50 23.60
C PRO A 216 -6.55 -6.18 24.30
N SER A 217 -5.73 -5.75 25.27
CA SER A 217 -5.96 -4.52 26.04
C SER A 217 -5.89 -3.24 25.20
N MET A 218 -5.36 -3.33 23.98
CA MET A 218 -5.18 -2.19 23.06
C MET A 218 -5.87 -2.42 21.71
N ASP A 219 -6.55 -3.55 21.52
CA ASP A 219 -7.05 -4.01 20.21
C ASP A 219 -6.00 -3.88 19.08
N LEU A 220 -4.79 -4.35 19.37
CA LEU A 220 -3.61 -4.03 18.58
C LEU A 220 -2.94 -5.28 17.99
N TYR A 221 -2.70 -5.26 16.68
CA TYR A 221 -1.92 -6.27 15.97
C TYR A 221 -0.49 -5.77 15.75
N LEU A 222 0.51 -6.61 16.04
CA LEU A 222 1.93 -6.29 15.94
C LEU A 222 2.64 -7.33 15.08
N ASP A 223 3.21 -6.90 13.96
CA ASP A 223 4.12 -7.72 13.17
C ASP A 223 5.57 -7.50 13.64
N GLY A 224 6.15 -8.51 14.28
CA GLY A 224 7.54 -8.50 14.71
C GLY A 224 8.55 -8.69 13.57
N THR A 225 8.09 -9.07 12.37
CA THR A 225 8.92 -9.30 11.18
C THR A 225 9.04 -8.08 10.27
N ALA A 226 8.15 -7.10 10.44
CA ALA A 226 8.18 -5.86 9.69
C ALA A 226 9.19 -4.88 10.30
N GLU A 227 10.48 -5.04 9.96
CA GLU A 227 11.61 -4.32 10.58
C GLU A 227 11.51 -2.79 10.53
N PHE A 228 10.73 -2.25 9.59
CA PHE A 228 10.58 -0.82 9.35
C PHE A 228 9.18 -0.28 9.70
N ALA A 229 8.30 -1.11 10.27
CA ALA A 229 6.95 -0.73 10.66
C ALA A 229 6.90 -0.43 12.16
N GLY A 230 6.30 0.70 12.53
CA GLY A 230 6.05 1.05 13.93
C GLY A 230 4.91 0.26 14.54
N MET A 231 4.75 0.40 15.86
CA MET A 231 3.64 -0.21 16.60
C MET A 231 2.26 0.20 16.04
N ALA A 232 2.14 1.40 15.48
CA ALA A 232 0.91 1.93 14.88
C ALA A 232 0.76 1.62 13.38
N GLU A 233 1.65 0.81 12.79
CA GLU A 233 1.70 0.51 11.36
C GLU A 233 1.57 -1.01 11.17
N LEU A 234 0.40 -1.48 10.71
CA LEU A 234 0.19 -2.89 10.35
C LEU A 234 0.49 -3.07 8.85
N PRO A 235 1.45 -3.91 8.42
CA PRO A 235 1.82 -4.01 7.01
C PRO A 235 0.66 -4.32 6.06
N ILE A 236 0.77 -3.88 4.81
CA ILE A 236 -0.22 -4.11 3.74
C ILE A 236 -0.58 -5.60 3.58
N GLN A 237 0.36 -6.51 3.79
CA GLN A 237 0.09 -7.95 3.66
C GLN A 237 -0.77 -8.50 4.81
N ASP A 238 -0.88 -7.75 5.90
CA ASP A 238 -1.50 -8.19 7.15
C ASP A 238 -2.82 -7.48 7.44
N GLN A 239 -3.28 -6.58 6.57
CA GLN A 239 -4.52 -5.82 6.75
C GLN A 239 -5.72 -6.46 6.05
N GLY A 240 -6.88 -6.46 6.70
CA GLY A 240 -8.13 -6.97 6.11
C GLY A 240 -8.08 -8.47 5.77
N VAL A 241 -7.19 -9.24 6.39
CA VAL A 241 -6.95 -10.66 6.05
C VAL A 241 -7.46 -11.60 7.13
N MET A 242 -7.63 -12.87 6.79
CA MET A 242 -8.01 -13.93 7.72
C MET A 242 -6.90 -14.19 8.73
N VAL A 243 -7.27 -14.26 10.02
CA VAL A 243 -6.36 -14.60 11.11
C VAL A 243 -7.00 -15.58 12.09
N LEU A 244 -6.16 -16.44 12.68
CA LEU A 244 -6.52 -17.28 13.81
C LEU A 244 -5.75 -16.80 15.03
N ARG A 245 -6.47 -16.23 15.99
CA ARG A 245 -5.94 -15.93 17.33
C ARG A 245 -5.92 -17.23 18.13
N VAL A 246 -4.74 -17.61 18.61
CA VAL A 246 -4.54 -18.83 19.40
C VAL A 246 -4.07 -18.44 20.80
N GLY A 247 -4.98 -18.58 21.76
CA GLY A 247 -4.71 -18.46 23.19
C GLY A 247 -4.70 -19.82 23.89
N GLN A 248 -4.47 -19.80 25.21
CA GLN A 248 -4.50 -21.00 26.04
C GLN A 248 -5.90 -21.60 26.14
N ASP A 249 -6.91 -20.73 26.30
CA ASP A 249 -8.29 -21.14 26.59
C ASP A 249 -9.26 -20.82 25.45
N GLU A 250 -8.86 -19.95 24.52
CA GLU A 250 -9.73 -19.47 23.44
C GLU A 250 -9.00 -19.51 22.10
N THR A 251 -9.72 -19.93 21.06
CA THR A 251 -9.30 -19.78 19.67
C THR A 251 -10.37 -19.04 18.89
N THR A 252 -9.98 -18.02 18.14
CA THR A 252 -10.92 -17.19 17.37
C THR A 252 -10.42 -16.99 15.95
N LEU A 253 -11.24 -17.40 14.97
CA LEU A 253 -11.06 -17.02 13.57
C LEU A 253 -11.70 -15.65 13.34
N THR A 254 -10.91 -14.68 12.89
CA THR A 254 -11.38 -13.31 12.65
C THR A 254 -10.60 -12.68 11.49
N ARG A 255 -10.69 -11.36 11.34
CA ARG A 255 -9.92 -10.59 10.38
C ARG A 255 -9.21 -9.42 11.05
N THR A 256 -8.03 -9.09 10.53
CA THR A 256 -7.36 -7.84 10.88
C THR A 256 -8.09 -6.63 10.29
N PRO A 257 -7.96 -5.45 10.89
CA PRO A 257 -8.55 -4.23 10.35
C PRO A 257 -7.88 -3.82 9.02
N VAL A 258 -8.59 -3.02 8.24
CA VAL A 258 -8.00 -2.17 7.21
C VAL A 258 -7.94 -0.76 7.76
N PHE A 259 -6.76 -0.15 7.79
CA PHE A 259 -6.58 1.18 8.33
C PHE A 259 -7.17 2.24 7.39
N PRO A 260 -7.83 3.29 7.92
CA PRO A 260 -8.46 4.32 7.11
C PRO A 260 -7.43 5.21 6.41
N ALA A 261 -7.90 6.00 5.44
CA ALA A 261 -7.04 6.88 4.65
C ALA A 261 -6.28 7.91 5.52
N SER A 262 -6.90 8.34 6.62
CA SER A 262 -6.29 9.26 7.60
C SER A 262 -5.08 8.67 8.33
N ALA A 263 -4.93 7.34 8.38
CA ALA A 263 -3.76 6.67 8.94
C ALA A 263 -2.60 6.58 7.94
N ASN A 264 -2.87 6.74 6.64
CA ASN A 264 -1.91 6.61 5.54
C ASN A 264 -1.80 7.93 4.78
N ARG A 265 -1.07 8.90 5.37
CA ARG A 265 -1.02 10.27 4.86
C ARG A 265 0.39 10.67 4.42
N ALA A 266 0.47 11.28 3.25
CA ALA A 266 1.64 12.02 2.78
C ALA A 266 1.31 13.51 2.73
N GLU A 267 2.06 14.31 3.48
CA GLU A 267 2.00 15.76 3.48
C GLU A 267 3.22 16.30 2.76
N ARG A 268 3.04 17.26 1.87
CA ARG A 268 4.14 17.97 1.21
C ARG A 268 3.90 19.47 1.17
N GLU A 269 4.95 20.22 1.48
CA GLU A 269 4.98 21.67 1.33
C GLU A 269 6.19 22.05 0.47
N TRP A 270 5.94 22.83 -0.57
CA TRP A 270 6.99 23.46 -1.38
C TRP A 270 6.95 24.96 -1.22
N LYS A 271 8.11 25.58 -1.03
CA LYS A 271 8.32 27.02 -1.19
C LYS A 271 9.21 27.23 -2.39
N VAL A 272 8.63 27.79 -3.43
CA VAL A 272 9.24 27.97 -4.74
C VAL A 272 9.61 29.43 -4.96
N ALA A 273 10.88 29.69 -5.22
CA ALA A 273 11.34 30.95 -5.79
C ALA A 273 11.60 30.74 -7.29
N LEU A 274 10.69 31.24 -8.13
CA LEU A 274 10.74 31.10 -9.58
C LEU A 274 11.59 32.21 -10.21
N GLU A 275 12.48 31.83 -11.12
CA GLU A 275 13.30 32.72 -11.93
C GLU A 275 12.68 32.98 -13.31
N ARG A 276 13.14 34.03 -14.00
CA ARG A 276 12.57 34.46 -15.30
C ARG A 276 12.76 33.46 -16.43
N ASP A 277 13.78 32.62 -16.35
CA ASP A 277 14.08 31.59 -17.34
C ASP A 277 13.27 30.29 -17.11
N GLY A 278 12.44 30.24 -16.07
CA GLY A 278 11.66 29.06 -15.68
C GLY A 278 12.40 28.13 -14.72
N SER A 279 13.66 28.43 -14.37
CA SER A 279 14.35 27.75 -13.29
C SER A 279 13.84 28.21 -11.92
N GLY A 280 14.23 27.51 -10.85
CA GLY A 280 13.88 27.97 -9.52
C GLY A 280 14.50 27.16 -8.39
N HIS A 281 14.45 27.75 -7.20
CA HIS A 281 14.81 27.08 -5.96
C HIS A 281 13.54 26.58 -5.27
N VAL A 282 13.59 25.33 -4.79
CA VAL A 282 12.51 24.71 -4.03
C VAL A 282 13.03 24.33 -2.65
N ASP A 283 12.48 24.96 -1.61
CA ASP A 283 12.57 24.46 -0.24
C ASP A 283 11.38 23.53 0.01
N GLU A 284 11.67 22.27 0.34
CA GLU A 284 10.69 21.18 0.46
C GLU A 284 10.63 20.64 1.88
N SER A 285 9.41 20.42 2.37
CA SER A 285 9.11 19.67 3.58
C SER A 285 8.13 18.54 3.27
N VAL A 286 8.44 17.33 3.70
CA VAL A 286 7.61 16.13 3.52
C VAL A 286 7.38 15.47 4.88
N THR A 287 6.15 15.03 5.15
CA THR A 287 5.84 14.12 6.27
C THR A 287 5.03 12.93 5.75
N ILE A 288 5.52 11.72 5.99
CA ILE A 288 4.88 10.46 5.59
C ILE A 288 4.49 9.65 6.83
N LYS A 289 3.24 9.17 6.86
CA LYS A 289 2.66 8.31 7.90
C LYS A 289 2.05 7.05 7.30
N GLY A 290 1.95 5.99 8.10
CA GLY A 290 1.30 4.74 7.71
C GLY A 290 2.15 3.93 6.74
N GLN A 291 1.52 3.20 5.81
CA GLN A 291 2.20 2.21 4.97
C GLN A 291 3.40 2.75 4.18
N ALA A 292 3.29 3.95 3.61
CA ALA A 292 4.38 4.54 2.84
C ALA A 292 5.60 4.88 3.72
N ALA A 293 5.41 5.13 5.02
CA ALA A 293 6.52 5.43 5.92
C ALA A 293 7.49 4.25 6.02
N GLN A 294 6.96 3.02 6.12
CA GLN A 294 7.76 1.78 6.13
C GLN A 294 8.67 1.69 4.90
N GLU A 295 8.12 1.91 3.70
CA GLU A 295 8.89 1.86 2.45
C GLU A 295 9.98 2.94 2.40
N TRP A 296 9.69 4.14 2.92
CA TRP A 296 10.68 5.21 3.00
C TRP A 296 11.80 4.88 3.99
N ARG A 297 11.48 4.32 5.17
CA ARG A 297 12.52 3.90 6.14
C ARG A 297 13.43 2.83 5.53
N LEU A 298 12.86 1.83 4.85
CA LEU A 298 13.62 0.82 4.11
C LEU A 298 14.49 1.45 3.01
N HIS A 299 13.90 2.35 2.21
CA HIS A 299 14.58 3.01 1.10
C HIS A 299 15.64 4.02 1.55
N TYR A 300 15.57 4.55 2.77
CA TYR A 300 16.56 5.49 3.32
C TYR A 300 17.33 4.92 4.52
N GLN A 301 17.33 3.60 4.72
CA GLN A 301 17.97 2.98 5.88
C GLN A 301 19.47 3.29 5.97
N THR A 302 20.18 3.38 4.83
CA THR A 302 21.63 3.62 4.78
C THR A 302 21.96 5.11 4.78
N PRO A 303 22.49 5.69 5.88
CA PRO A 303 22.67 7.15 6.01
C PRO A 303 23.54 7.77 4.91
N GLY A 304 24.64 7.11 4.53
CA GLY A 304 25.58 7.59 3.52
C GLY A 304 24.99 7.69 2.10
N GLU A 305 23.92 6.94 1.81
CA GLU A 305 23.31 6.89 0.48
C GLU A 305 22.07 7.79 0.36
N ARG A 306 21.56 8.33 1.47
CA ARG A 306 20.29 9.10 1.50
C ARG A 306 20.30 10.27 0.53
N ARG A 307 21.40 11.05 0.51
CA ARG A 307 21.53 12.22 -0.36
C ARG A 307 21.47 11.83 -1.82
N GLU A 308 22.20 10.80 -2.22
CA GLU A 308 22.21 10.32 -3.61
C GLU A 308 20.84 9.77 -4.01
N ARG A 309 20.24 8.93 -3.18
CA ARG A 309 18.89 8.36 -3.41
C ARG A 309 17.84 9.46 -3.54
N TYR A 310 17.88 10.49 -2.67
CA TYR A 310 16.94 11.61 -2.75
C TYR A 310 17.22 12.53 -3.95
N ALA A 311 18.49 12.72 -4.34
CA ALA A 311 18.84 13.50 -5.52
C ALA A 311 18.28 12.86 -6.82
N LYS A 312 18.16 11.52 -6.86
CA LYS A 312 17.52 10.81 -7.98
C LYS A 312 16.03 11.14 -8.10
N VAL A 313 15.32 11.42 -7.00
CA VAL A 313 13.90 11.84 -7.04
C VAL A 313 13.75 13.13 -7.85
N TRP A 314 14.61 14.12 -7.58
CA TRP A 314 14.62 15.39 -8.32
C TRP A 314 15.07 15.21 -9.78
N ASN A 315 16.13 14.44 -10.02
CA ASN A 315 16.67 14.25 -11.38
C ASN A 315 15.78 13.41 -12.29
N ASN A 316 15.06 12.42 -11.76
CA ASN A 316 14.13 11.61 -12.55
C ASN A 316 12.96 12.43 -13.08
N ARG A 317 12.56 13.47 -12.35
CA ARG A 317 11.45 14.36 -12.74
C ARG A 317 11.93 15.58 -13.54
N ASN A 318 13.05 16.16 -13.12
CA ASN A 318 13.60 17.39 -13.67
C ASN A 318 15.10 17.18 -13.93
N VAL A 319 15.43 16.74 -15.14
CA VAL A 319 16.82 16.46 -15.54
C VAL A 319 17.68 17.71 -15.33
N GLY A 320 18.84 17.53 -14.68
CA GLY A 320 19.77 18.62 -14.36
C GLY A 320 19.52 19.28 -13.00
N SER A 321 18.54 18.81 -12.22
CA SER A 321 18.29 19.31 -10.86
C SER A 321 19.46 19.03 -9.93
N ARG A 322 19.78 20.02 -9.10
CA ARG A 322 20.87 19.95 -8.11
C ARG A 322 20.29 19.98 -6.71
N LEU A 323 20.43 18.86 -5.99
CA LEU A 323 20.08 18.79 -4.57
C LEU A 323 21.15 19.50 -3.72
N GLU A 324 20.77 20.63 -3.14
CA GLU A 324 21.65 21.49 -2.35
C GLU A 324 21.79 20.95 -0.92
N SER A 325 20.65 20.58 -0.30
CA SER A 325 20.62 19.96 1.02
C SER A 325 19.47 18.97 1.16
N VAL A 326 19.64 17.98 2.05
CA VAL A 326 18.57 17.08 2.49
C VAL A 326 18.84 16.61 3.91
N SER A 327 17.79 16.55 4.72
CA SER A 327 17.80 16.02 6.07
C SER A 327 16.55 15.16 6.28
N MET A 328 16.73 14.04 6.98
CA MET A 328 15.67 13.06 7.27
C MET A 328 15.65 12.74 8.77
N PRO A 329 15.26 13.70 9.63
CA PRO A 329 15.39 13.54 11.08
C PRO A 329 14.48 12.41 11.58
N GLY A 330 15.07 11.43 12.27
CA GLY A 330 14.34 10.33 12.91
C GLY A 330 13.79 9.27 11.95
N VAL A 331 14.30 9.21 10.71
CA VAL A 331 13.87 8.21 9.72
C VAL A 331 14.14 6.76 10.16
N GLU A 332 15.06 6.56 11.10
CA GLU A 332 15.38 5.27 11.68
C GLU A 332 14.39 4.82 12.75
N ASP A 333 13.58 5.73 13.31
CA ASP A 333 12.61 5.36 14.34
C ASP A 333 11.29 4.92 13.69
N PRO A 334 10.92 3.64 13.79
CA PRO A 334 9.70 3.13 13.19
C PRO A 334 8.43 3.72 13.83
N ASN A 335 8.52 4.29 15.03
CA ASN A 335 7.38 4.89 15.73
C ASN A 335 7.19 6.38 15.45
N LEU A 336 8.09 7.00 14.68
CA LEU A 336 7.97 8.39 14.25
C LEU A 336 7.55 8.45 12.78
N PRO A 337 6.73 9.44 12.36
CA PRO A 337 6.53 9.72 10.95
C PRO A 337 7.85 9.99 10.24
N VAL A 338 7.99 9.54 9.00
CA VAL A 338 9.15 9.91 8.18
C VAL A 338 9.04 11.39 7.81
N ARG A 339 10.08 12.16 8.08
CA ARG A 339 10.14 13.58 7.73
C ARG A 339 11.33 13.83 6.82
N VAL A 340 11.15 14.64 5.78
CA VAL A 340 12.23 15.11 4.92
C VAL A 340 12.19 16.63 4.83
N ARG A 341 13.37 17.24 4.93
CA ARG A 341 13.60 18.67 4.63
C ARG A 341 14.68 18.74 3.57
N ALA A 342 14.38 19.35 2.44
CA ALA A 342 15.31 19.42 1.32
C ALA A 342 15.31 20.80 0.68
N ARG A 343 16.41 21.13 0.02
CA ARG A 343 16.52 22.29 -0.86
C ARG A 343 17.14 21.86 -2.18
N ALA A 344 16.50 22.22 -3.28
CA ALA A 344 16.99 21.89 -4.62
C ALA A 344 16.91 23.12 -5.54
N TRP A 345 17.90 23.24 -6.42
CA TRP A 345 17.80 24.08 -7.61
C TRP A 345 17.31 23.22 -8.78
N VAL A 346 16.33 23.71 -9.52
CA VAL A 346 15.62 22.98 -10.56
C VAL A 346 15.65 23.82 -11.85
N PRO A 347 16.39 23.40 -12.90
CA PRO A 347 16.59 24.21 -14.11
C PRO A 347 15.31 24.40 -14.93
N ASN A 348 14.43 23.39 -14.96
CA ASN A 348 13.23 23.37 -15.80
C ASN A 348 11.98 23.23 -14.93
N LEU A 349 11.91 23.96 -13.81
CA LEU A 349 10.81 23.86 -12.86
C LEU A 349 9.48 24.29 -13.48
N ALA A 350 9.54 25.32 -14.32
CA ALA A 350 8.46 25.80 -15.15
C ALA A 350 8.87 25.74 -16.62
N GLN A 351 7.89 25.59 -17.50
CA GLN A 351 8.11 25.47 -18.95
C GLN A 351 7.78 26.80 -19.64
N PRO A 352 8.80 27.54 -20.11
CA PRO A 352 8.57 28.69 -20.99
C PRO A 352 7.77 28.26 -22.23
N GLN A 353 6.91 29.14 -22.71
CA GLN A 353 6.07 28.95 -23.89
C GLN A 353 6.32 30.04 -24.92
N ASP A 354 5.87 29.80 -26.15
CA ASP A 354 5.82 30.81 -27.18
C ASP A 354 4.99 32.01 -26.69
N ARG A 355 5.49 33.24 -26.92
CA ARG A 355 4.88 34.53 -26.50
C ARG A 355 5.14 34.97 -25.05
N GLY A 356 6.12 34.37 -24.36
CA GLY A 356 6.58 34.85 -23.05
C GLY A 356 5.70 34.45 -21.87
N GLU A 357 4.83 33.46 -22.06
CA GLU A 357 4.16 32.76 -20.95
C GLU A 357 5.13 31.72 -20.35
N ILE A 358 4.99 31.46 -19.05
CA ILE A 358 5.71 30.42 -18.31
C ILE A 358 4.67 29.55 -17.60
N HIS A 359 4.68 28.26 -17.90
CA HIS A 359 3.77 27.28 -17.32
C HIS A 359 4.38 26.62 -16.08
N LEU A 360 3.77 26.84 -14.92
CA LEU A 360 4.13 26.20 -13.67
C LEU A 360 3.22 25.00 -13.37
N PRO A 361 3.75 23.95 -12.73
CA PRO A 361 2.96 22.81 -12.31
C PRO A 361 1.95 23.18 -11.19
N MET A 362 0.83 22.46 -11.14
CA MET A 362 -0.14 22.55 -10.04
C MET A 362 0.13 21.56 -8.90
N SER A 363 1.11 20.66 -9.08
CA SER A 363 1.42 19.59 -8.13
C SER A 363 2.92 19.22 -8.13
N SER A 364 3.44 18.79 -6.97
CA SER A 364 4.78 18.17 -6.86
C SER A 364 4.87 16.77 -7.47
N ARG A 365 3.74 16.20 -7.87
CA ARG A 365 3.62 14.92 -8.54
C ARG A 365 3.17 15.13 -9.98
N GLU A 366 3.59 14.24 -10.87
CA GLU A 366 3.05 14.20 -12.23
C GLU A 366 1.57 13.78 -12.21
N PRO A 367 0.73 14.29 -13.14
CA PRO A 367 -0.66 13.88 -13.25
C PRO A 367 -0.80 12.48 -13.87
N ASP A 368 -0.33 11.46 -13.16
CA ASP A 368 -0.19 10.09 -13.66
C ASP A 368 -1.02 9.04 -12.88
N LEU A 369 -1.97 9.46 -12.04
CA LEU A 369 -2.71 8.56 -11.15
C LEU A 369 -3.44 7.47 -11.94
N THR A 370 -4.00 7.83 -13.10
CA THR A 370 -4.65 6.87 -14.01
C THR A 370 -3.65 5.82 -14.49
N GLN A 371 -2.43 6.20 -14.84
CA GLN A 371 -1.38 5.27 -15.29
C GLN A 371 -0.86 4.42 -14.13
N THR A 372 -0.72 5.00 -12.94
CA THR A 372 -0.20 4.32 -11.76
C THR A 372 -1.20 3.30 -11.22
N TYR A 373 -2.47 3.68 -11.05
CA TYR A 373 -3.48 2.87 -10.36
C TYR A 373 -4.53 2.23 -11.27
N ALA A 374 -4.80 2.76 -12.47
CA ALA A 374 -5.90 2.31 -13.34
C ALA A 374 -5.51 2.21 -14.84
N ARG A 375 -4.35 1.59 -15.11
CA ARG A 375 -3.73 1.55 -16.45
C ARG A 375 -4.47 0.70 -17.49
N LEU A 376 -5.22 -0.31 -17.06
CA LEU A 376 -5.91 -1.22 -17.98
C LEU A 376 -7.18 -0.58 -18.54
N GLY A 377 -7.57 -0.98 -19.76
CA GLY A 377 -8.82 -0.53 -20.38
C GLY A 377 -10.07 -1.17 -19.78
N THR A 378 -9.97 -2.40 -19.29
CA THR A 378 -11.00 -3.16 -18.56
C THR A 378 -10.33 -4.10 -17.57
N ARG A 379 -11.11 -4.73 -16.67
CA ARG A 379 -10.61 -5.74 -15.73
C ARG A 379 -11.54 -6.93 -15.64
N ARG A 380 -10.96 -8.11 -15.45
CA ARG A 380 -11.63 -9.35 -15.05
C ARG A 380 -11.63 -9.52 -13.54
N TRP A 381 -10.53 -9.13 -12.90
CA TRP A 381 -10.35 -9.28 -11.46
C TRP A 381 -10.48 -7.93 -10.74
N PRO A 382 -10.95 -7.94 -9.48
CA PRO A 382 -10.91 -6.73 -8.66
C PRO A 382 -9.51 -6.12 -8.62
N LEU A 383 -9.43 -4.79 -8.63
CA LEU A 383 -8.18 -4.08 -8.41
C LEU A 383 -7.95 -3.95 -6.90
N VAL A 384 -6.83 -4.48 -6.41
CA VAL A 384 -6.40 -4.32 -5.01
C VAL A 384 -5.46 -3.12 -4.92
N LEU A 385 -5.94 -2.05 -4.31
CA LEU A 385 -5.15 -0.84 -4.02
C LEU A 385 -4.31 -1.03 -2.76
N GLY A 386 -4.70 -1.97 -1.89
CA GLY A 386 -3.95 -2.36 -0.69
C GLY A 386 -4.41 -1.64 0.56
N PHE A 387 -4.50 -0.32 0.53
CA PHE A 387 -4.98 0.46 1.65
C PHE A 387 -5.54 1.80 1.15
N PRO A 388 -6.52 2.39 1.85
CA PRO A 388 -6.94 3.78 1.63
C PRO A 388 -5.81 4.75 2.02
N TRP A 389 -5.68 5.89 1.32
CA TRP A 389 -4.58 6.84 1.52
C TRP A 389 -4.96 8.29 1.21
N GLN A 390 -4.20 9.23 1.79
CA GLN A 390 -4.36 10.66 1.62
C GLN A 390 -3.05 11.33 1.20
N HIS A 391 -3.13 12.18 0.16
CA HIS A 391 -2.05 13.09 -0.21
C HIS A 391 -2.53 14.52 -0.02
N GLU A 392 -1.83 15.25 0.84
CA GLU A 392 -2.01 16.69 1.03
C GLU A 392 -0.78 17.43 0.54
N GLU A 393 -1.02 18.52 -0.16
CA GLU A 393 0.03 19.32 -0.74
C GLU A 393 -0.28 20.82 -0.63
N VAL A 394 0.77 21.58 -0.32
CA VAL A 394 0.76 23.04 -0.40
C VAL A 394 1.97 23.51 -1.20
N LEU A 395 1.73 24.22 -2.30
CA LEU A 395 2.78 24.83 -3.11
C LEU A 395 2.68 26.34 -2.98
N HIS A 396 3.72 26.97 -2.42
CA HIS A 396 3.85 28.41 -2.32
C HIS A 396 4.79 28.91 -3.41
N TYR A 397 4.27 29.67 -4.36
CA TYR A 397 5.05 30.28 -5.43
C TYR A 397 5.32 31.75 -5.14
N ARG A 398 6.57 32.15 -5.25
CA ARG A 398 7.00 33.54 -5.37
C ARG A 398 7.66 33.73 -6.73
N PHE A 399 7.16 34.68 -7.50
CA PHE A 399 7.68 34.96 -8.84
C PHE A 399 8.79 36.02 -8.79
N ALA A 400 9.77 35.91 -9.68
CA ALA A 400 10.77 36.94 -9.90
C ALA A 400 10.12 38.28 -10.28
N ASP A 401 10.81 39.38 -9.97
CA ASP A 401 10.35 40.73 -10.31
C ASP A 401 10.01 40.84 -11.79
N GLY A 402 8.86 41.45 -12.09
CA GLY A 402 8.35 41.62 -13.45
C GLY A 402 7.52 40.44 -13.97
N LEU A 403 7.43 39.32 -13.25
CA LEU A 403 6.46 38.26 -13.55
C LEU A 403 5.18 38.44 -12.74
N ARG A 404 4.03 38.19 -13.39
CA ARG A 404 2.73 38.11 -12.72
C ARG A 404 1.92 36.93 -13.22
N LEU A 405 1.08 36.40 -12.34
CA LEU A 405 0.11 35.40 -12.69
C LEU A 405 -0.96 36.00 -13.62
N VAL A 406 -1.14 35.38 -14.78
CA VAL A 406 -2.10 35.84 -15.81
C VAL A 406 -3.26 34.88 -15.99
N ARG A 407 -3.07 33.59 -15.66
CA ARG A 407 -4.11 32.57 -15.76
C ARG A 407 -3.90 31.48 -14.72
N THR A 408 -5.00 31.10 -14.07
CA THR A 408 -5.02 30.02 -13.08
C THR A 408 -6.05 28.97 -13.46
N PRO A 409 -5.80 27.69 -13.18
CA PRO A 409 -6.87 26.73 -13.07
C PRO A 409 -7.78 27.18 -11.92
N GLY A 410 -9.10 27.17 -12.14
CA GLY A 410 -10.04 27.51 -11.08
C GLY A 410 -10.05 26.44 -9.99
N SER A 411 -10.35 26.84 -8.75
CA SER A 411 -10.56 25.89 -7.63
C SER A 411 -11.66 24.87 -7.98
N ARG A 412 -11.49 23.63 -7.53
CA ARG A 412 -12.41 22.53 -7.82
C ARG A 412 -12.54 21.59 -6.62
N HIS A 413 -13.75 21.07 -6.46
CA HIS A 413 -14.09 19.98 -5.58
C HIS A 413 -14.63 18.83 -6.42
N LEU A 414 -14.02 17.65 -6.29
CA LEU A 414 -14.49 16.41 -6.89
C LEU A 414 -14.85 15.43 -5.78
N THR A 415 -16.03 14.83 -5.88
CA THR A 415 -16.46 13.74 -5.00
C THR A 415 -16.82 12.52 -5.84
N SER A 416 -16.49 11.34 -5.35
CA SER A 416 -16.91 10.07 -5.93
C SER A 416 -17.14 9.03 -4.83
N PRO A 417 -17.76 7.87 -5.13
CA PRO A 417 -17.81 6.74 -4.20
C PRO A 417 -16.44 6.20 -3.77
N PHE A 418 -15.36 6.58 -4.48
CA PHE A 418 -14.00 6.10 -4.23
C PHE A 418 -13.17 7.06 -3.38
N GLY A 419 -13.63 8.30 -3.21
CA GLY A 419 -12.87 9.33 -2.52
C GLY A 419 -13.16 10.75 -3.04
N ARG A 420 -12.28 11.69 -2.68
CA ARG A 420 -12.42 13.11 -3.01
C ARG A 420 -11.12 13.73 -3.47
N PHE A 421 -11.23 14.77 -4.28
CA PHE A 421 -10.11 15.63 -4.64
C PHE A 421 -10.53 17.09 -4.51
N ASP A 422 -9.77 17.83 -3.72
CA ASP A 422 -9.90 19.26 -3.51
C ASP A 422 -8.68 19.95 -4.06
N VAL A 423 -8.86 21.04 -4.82
CA VAL A 423 -7.79 21.96 -5.18
C VAL A 423 -8.27 23.39 -5.05
N VAL A 424 -7.51 24.20 -4.31
CA VAL A 424 -7.76 25.63 -4.10
C VAL A 424 -6.53 26.40 -4.53
N VAL A 425 -6.74 27.41 -5.38
CA VAL A 425 -5.69 28.33 -5.82
C VAL A 425 -5.97 29.71 -5.24
N ASN A 426 -5.07 30.19 -4.39
CA ASN A 426 -5.09 31.54 -3.83
C ASN A 426 -4.02 32.37 -4.53
N VAL A 427 -4.35 33.59 -4.92
CA VAL A 427 -3.44 34.50 -5.63
C VAL A 427 -3.34 35.78 -4.82
N ALA A 428 -2.13 36.29 -4.63
CA ALA A 428 -1.95 37.59 -3.99
C ALA A 428 -2.55 38.71 -4.85
N GLU A 429 -3.01 39.80 -4.22
CA GLU A 429 -3.62 40.94 -4.92
C GLU A 429 -2.68 41.56 -5.96
N ASP A 430 -1.36 41.52 -5.72
CA ASP A 430 -0.35 41.99 -6.66
C ASP A 430 -0.03 40.99 -7.79
N GLY A 431 -0.57 39.76 -7.74
CA GLY A 431 -0.32 38.70 -8.70
C GLY A 431 1.12 38.17 -8.70
N ARG A 432 1.97 38.55 -7.74
CA ARG A 432 3.40 38.17 -7.66
C ARG A 432 3.66 36.89 -6.87
N SER A 433 2.62 36.35 -6.24
CA SER A 433 2.67 35.07 -5.56
C SER A 433 1.34 34.33 -5.66
N ALA A 434 1.42 33.01 -5.56
CA ALA A 434 0.28 32.12 -5.58
C ALA A 434 0.49 30.98 -4.58
N GLU A 435 -0.60 30.46 -4.04
CA GLU A 435 -0.62 29.27 -3.21
C GLU A 435 -1.59 28.26 -3.83
N VAL A 436 -1.12 27.03 -4.03
CA VAL A 436 -1.96 25.90 -4.45
C VAL A 436 -2.06 24.94 -3.29
N ARG A 437 -3.27 24.71 -2.78
CA ARG A 437 -3.55 23.67 -1.79
C ARG A 437 -4.33 22.54 -2.46
N SER A 438 -3.88 21.31 -2.31
CA SER A 438 -4.63 20.15 -2.78
C SER A 438 -4.72 19.04 -1.74
N LEU A 439 -5.86 18.35 -1.74
CA LEU A 439 -6.10 17.14 -0.95
C LEU A 439 -6.71 16.08 -1.86
N LEU A 440 -6.00 14.96 -2.03
CA LEU A 440 -6.53 13.74 -2.64
C LEU A 440 -6.72 12.70 -1.53
N SER A 441 -7.95 12.20 -1.38
CA SER A 441 -8.25 11.06 -0.50
C SER A 441 -8.85 9.93 -1.34
N VAL A 442 -8.24 8.74 -1.26
CA VAL A 442 -8.80 7.51 -1.80
C VAL A 442 -9.22 6.63 -0.63
N GLU A 443 -10.53 6.38 -0.52
CA GLU A 443 -11.17 5.79 0.67
C GLU A 443 -11.40 4.28 0.53
N ARG A 444 -11.02 3.70 -0.62
CA ARG A 444 -11.20 2.27 -0.93
C ARG A 444 -9.84 1.58 -1.02
N ASP A 445 -9.73 0.40 -0.44
CA ASP A 445 -8.58 -0.51 -0.58
C ASP A 445 -8.76 -1.49 -1.76
N ARG A 446 -9.99 -1.62 -2.28
CA ARG A 446 -10.36 -2.54 -3.35
C ARG A 446 -11.46 -1.97 -4.25
N ILE A 447 -11.33 -2.19 -5.56
CA ILE A 447 -12.28 -1.74 -6.58
C ILE A 447 -12.79 -2.95 -7.38
N GLN A 448 -14.11 -3.14 -7.46
CA GLN A 448 -14.69 -4.25 -8.21
C GLN A 448 -14.59 -4.04 -9.72
N PRO A 449 -14.59 -5.11 -10.56
CA PRO A 449 -14.55 -4.97 -12.01
C PRO A 449 -15.65 -4.05 -12.58
N SER A 450 -16.85 -4.11 -12.00
CA SER A 450 -17.99 -3.25 -12.37
C SER A 450 -17.78 -1.77 -12.02
N GLU A 451 -16.97 -1.47 -11.02
CA GLU A 451 -16.66 -0.11 -10.55
C GLU A 451 -15.43 0.49 -11.23
N TYR A 452 -14.59 -0.37 -11.83
CA TYR A 452 -13.26 0.00 -12.32
C TYR A 452 -13.27 1.16 -13.32
N MET A 453 -14.23 1.20 -14.24
CA MET A 453 -14.33 2.30 -15.21
C MET A 453 -14.71 3.63 -14.56
N ALA A 454 -15.53 3.61 -13.52
CA ALA A 454 -15.87 4.82 -12.77
C ALA A 454 -14.68 5.30 -11.93
N PHE A 455 -13.93 4.39 -11.30
CA PHE A 455 -12.70 4.71 -10.58
C PHE A 455 -11.64 5.32 -11.51
N ARG A 456 -11.44 4.71 -12.68
CA ARG A 456 -10.54 5.22 -13.71
C ARG A 456 -10.96 6.60 -14.22
N ALA A 457 -12.26 6.86 -14.35
CA ALA A 457 -12.77 8.18 -14.74
C ALA A 457 -12.50 9.24 -13.65
N PHE A 458 -12.68 8.89 -12.37
CA PHE A 458 -12.34 9.76 -11.25
C PHE A 458 -10.86 10.14 -11.26
N LEU A 459 -9.93 9.17 -11.35
CA LEU A 459 -8.50 9.46 -11.41
C LEU A 459 -8.13 10.33 -12.62
N ARG A 460 -8.75 10.09 -13.79
CA ARG A 460 -8.52 10.92 -14.98
C ARG A 460 -8.96 12.36 -14.79
N GLN A 461 -10.07 12.61 -14.07
CA GLN A 461 -10.49 13.97 -13.75
C GLN A 461 -9.46 14.65 -12.85
N VAL A 462 -8.90 13.94 -11.86
CA VAL A 462 -7.82 14.45 -11.01
C VAL A 462 -6.56 14.76 -11.83
N ASP A 463 -6.12 13.83 -12.69
CA ASP A 463 -4.96 14.03 -13.57
C ASP A 463 -5.16 15.24 -14.50
N ASN A 464 -6.34 15.38 -15.11
CA ASN A 464 -6.68 16.51 -15.98
C ASN A 464 -6.66 17.86 -15.24
N LEU A 465 -7.03 17.89 -13.96
CA LEU A 465 -6.97 19.11 -13.14
C LEU A 465 -5.53 19.44 -12.76
N LEU A 466 -4.76 18.44 -12.33
CA LEU A 466 -3.35 18.61 -11.96
C LEU A 466 -2.43 18.91 -13.16
N GLY A 467 -2.84 18.50 -14.37
CA GLY A 467 -2.14 18.79 -15.62
C GLY A 467 -2.40 20.19 -16.18
N GLN A 468 -3.35 20.95 -15.63
CA GLN A 468 -3.54 22.35 -16.04
C GLN A 468 -2.47 23.23 -15.39
N PRO A 469 -1.72 24.03 -16.15
CA PRO A 469 -0.66 24.84 -15.57
C PRO A 469 -1.21 26.11 -14.91
N LEU A 470 -0.50 26.59 -13.88
CA LEU A 470 -0.51 28.03 -13.56
C LEU A 470 0.30 28.75 -14.63
N VAL A 471 -0.19 29.89 -15.10
CA VAL A 471 0.49 30.65 -16.16
C VAL A 471 0.89 32.00 -15.62
N VAL A 472 2.19 32.27 -15.65
CA VAL A 472 2.76 33.58 -15.38
C VAL A 472 3.30 34.16 -16.68
N ALA A 473 3.32 35.48 -16.79
CA ALA A 473 3.92 36.17 -17.92
C ALA A 473 4.60 37.45 -17.43
N GLU A 474 5.44 38.05 -18.28
CA GLU A 474 5.98 39.36 -18.00
C GLU A 474 4.87 40.42 -17.92
N GLU A 475 4.98 41.28 -16.93
CA GLU A 475 4.16 42.47 -16.80
C GLU A 475 4.41 43.34 -18.03
N GLN A 476 3.44 43.40 -18.95
CA GLN A 476 3.52 44.34 -20.07
C GLN A 476 3.62 45.73 -19.45
N THR A 477 4.79 46.36 -19.58
CA THR A 477 4.92 47.78 -19.26
C THR A 477 3.90 48.50 -20.12
N ALA A 478 2.93 49.14 -19.47
CA ALA A 478 2.00 50.05 -20.13
C ALA A 478 2.82 51.19 -20.73
N GLY A 479 3.33 50.97 -21.95
CA GLY A 479 4.07 51.95 -22.70
C GLY A 479 3.18 53.15 -22.94
N MET A 480 3.54 54.27 -22.33
CA MET A 480 3.19 55.60 -22.80
C MET A 480 3.59 55.70 -24.28
N GLY A 481 2.64 55.41 -25.15
CA GLY A 481 2.74 55.52 -26.59
C GLY A 481 1.39 55.95 -27.16
N ARG A 482 0.90 57.13 -26.72
CA ARG A 482 -0.13 57.86 -27.47
C ARG A 482 0.47 58.27 -28.82
N LEU A 483 0.45 57.36 -29.80
CA LEU A 483 0.56 57.72 -31.20
C LEU A 483 -0.85 57.96 -31.72
N GLN A 484 -1.23 59.22 -31.59
CA GLN A 484 -2.33 59.88 -32.24
C GLN A 484 -2.25 59.62 -33.75
N ARG A 485 -3.13 58.77 -34.29
CA ARG A 485 -3.44 58.75 -35.73
C ARG A 485 -4.92 59.05 -35.90
N ARG A 486 -5.21 60.34 -36.11
CA ARG A 486 -6.32 60.79 -36.95
C ARG A 486 -6.08 60.25 -38.36
N TRP A 487 -7.03 59.56 -38.97
CA TRP A 487 -7.37 59.67 -40.40
C TRP A 487 -8.82 59.21 -40.59
N GLU A 488 -9.48 59.90 -41.52
CA GLU A 488 -10.92 60.08 -41.71
C GLU A 488 -11.61 58.86 -42.36
N ALA A 489 -12.93 58.75 -42.13
CA ALA A 489 -13.81 57.89 -42.92
C ALA A 489 -14.05 58.49 -44.32
N PRO A 490 -14.50 57.68 -45.30
CA PRO A 490 -15.94 57.72 -45.59
C PRO A 490 -16.60 56.36 -45.96
N MET A 491 -17.92 56.38 -45.83
CA MET A 491 -18.93 55.36 -46.09
C MET A 491 -19.00 54.85 -47.55
N ALA A 492 -19.40 53.58 -47.74
CA ALA A 492 -20.32 53.05 -48.78
C ALA A 492 -20.62 51.57 -48.49
N GLN A 493 -21.82 51.20 -48.02
CA GLN A 493 -23.01 50.72 -48.76
C GLN A 493 -23.04 49.23 -49.18
N ALA A 494 -24.02 48.51 -48.61
CA ALA A 494 -24.85 47.41 -49.17
C ALA A 494 -24.13 46.10 -49.60
N LEU A 495 -24.68 44.87 -49.53
CA LEU A 495 -26.06 44.36 -49.64
C LEU A 495 -26.10 42.89 -49.14
N LEU A 496 -27.28 42.47 -48.67
CA LEU A 496 -27.74 41.10 -48.40
C LEU A 496 -27.64 40.19 -49.65
N VAL A 497 -27.39 38.88 -49.50
CA VAL A 497 -28.14 37.75 -50.14
C VAL A 497 -27.77 36.41 -49.47
N SER A 498 -28.80 35.58 -49.27
CA SER A 498 -28.84 34.20 -48.72
C SER A 498 -28.83 33.14 -49.84
N LEU A 499 -28.34 31.91 -49.58
CA LEU A 499 -28.86 30.57 -49.98
C LEU A 499 -27.74 29.50 -49.81
N ILE A 500 -27.80 28.53 -48.88
CA ILE A 500 -28.40 27.16 -48.93
C ILE A 500 -28.00 26.27 -50.14
N LEU A 501 -27.20 25.20 -49.88
CA LEU A 501 -27.44 23.75 -50.18
C LEU A 501 -26.18 22.94 -50.60
N LYS A 502 -25.91 21.90 -49.78
CA LYS A 502 -25.63 20.47 -50.07
C LYS A 502 -24.48 19.97 -50.98
N ASN A 503 -23.97 18.81 -50.53
CA ASN A 503 -23.34 17.68 -51.24
C ASN A 503 -21.93 17.93 -51.78
N GLU A 504 -20.97 17.00 -51.86
CA GLU A 504 -20.83 15.56 -51.61
C GLU A 504 -19.31 15.25 -51.73
N HIS A 505 -18.87 14.18 -51.05
CA HIS A 505 -17.79 13.22 -51.42
C HIS A 505 -16.33 13.65 -51.77
N LEU A 506 -15.40 13.00 -51.05
CA LEU A 506 -14.10 12.34 -51.40
C LEU A 506 -13.60 12.37 -52.87
N PRO A 507 -12.29 12.14 -53.19
CA PRO A 507 -11.25 11.34 -52.50
C PRO A 507 -9.90 12.11 -52.35
N SER A 508 -8.84 11.64 -51.67
CA SER A 508 -8.13 10.34 -51.68
C SER A 508 -7.36 10.07 -50.40
#